data_AF-A0A952A7N1-F1
#
_entry.id   AF-A0A952A7N1-F1
#
_cell.length_a   1.000
_cell.length_b   1.000
_cell.length_c   1.000
_cell.angle_alpha   90.00
_cell.angle_beta   90.00
_cell.angle_gamma   90.00
#
_symmetry.space_group_name_H-M   'P 1'
#
loop_
_entity.id
_entity.type
_entity.pdbx_description
1 polymer ?
#
loop_
_entity_poly.entity_id
_entity_poly.type
_entity_poly.pdbx_seq_one_letter_code
_entity_poly.pdbx_strand_id
1 'polypeptide(L)' 'AACGPSFPTRRPLGTLDRIFVSDHFKVEESGVHSSQTAKRASDHLPVWAKVARSLEHGA' A
#
# COMPACT_ATOMS: atom_id res chain seq x y z
N ALA A 1 1.56 -1.68 -8.22
CA ALA A 1 0.84 -2.78 -7.53
C ALA A 1 -0.36 -2.20 -6.78
N ALA A 2 -1.40 -2.99 -6.51
CA ALA A 2 -2.58 -2.51 -5.81
C ALA A 2 -2.42 -2.71 -4.29
N CYS A 3 -2.59 -1.64 -3.50
CA CYS A 3 -2.57 -1.71 -2.04
C CYS A 3 -3.80 -2.45 -1.47
N GLY A 4 -4.98 -2.27 -2.08
CA GLY A 4 -6.25 -2.86 -1.62
C GLY A 4 -7.17 -1.84 -0.93
N PRO A 5 -8.37 -2.27 -0.48
CA PRO A 5 -9.32 -1.36 0.14
C PRO A 5 -8.90 -1.00 1.57
N SER A 6 -8.71 0.28 1.83
CA SER A 6 -8.24 0.81 3.10
C SER A 6 -9.31 1.57 3.87
N PHE A 7 -10.38 2.02 3.20
CA PHE A 7 -11.39 2.91 3.79
C PHE A 7 -12.84 2.44 3.54
N PRO A 8 -13.78 2.66 4.47
CA PRO A 8 -13.53 2.91 5.89
C PRO A 8 -13.05 1.64 6.59
N THR A 9 -12.19 1.78 7.59
CA THR A 9 -11.58 0.66 8.35
C THR A 9 -12.56 -0.44 8.81
N ARG A 10 -13.80 -0.09 9.19
CA ARG A 10 -14.81 -1.04 9.69
C ARG A 10 -15.37 -1.95 8.60
N ARG A 11 -15.40 -1.47 7.36
CA ARG A 11 -15.82 -2.21 6.16
C ARG A 11 -15.00 -1.66 4.98
N PRO A 12 -13.75 -2.14 4.80
CA PRO A 12 -12.87 -1.57 3.80
C PRO A 12 -13.41 -1.87 2.41
N LEU A 13 -13.81 -0.83 1.69
CA LEU A 13 -14.38 -0.92 0.34
C LEU A 13 -13.65 -0.01 -0.65
N GLY A 14 -13.25 1.18 -0.20
CA GLY A 14 -12.56 2.17 -1.01
C GLY A 14 -11.05 1.93 -1.07
N THR A 15 -10.50 1.97 -2.29
CA THR A 15 -9.06 1.94 -2.58
C THR A 15 -8.52 3.36 -2.78
N LEU A 16 -8.73 4.22 -1.78
CA LEU A 16 -8.41 5.65 -1.87
C LEU A 16 -6.90 5.89 -1.70
N ASP A 17 -6.27 5.16 -0.78
CA ASP A 17 -4.87 5.33 -0.46
C ASP A 17 -3.98 4.64 -1.50
N ARG A 18 -2.96 5.37 -1.97
CA ARG A 18 -2.05 4.94 -3.04
C ARG A 18 -0.59 5.18 -2.65
N ILE A 19 0.28 4.27 -3.06
CA ILE A 19 1.73 4.43 -2.98
C ILE A 19 2.25 4.54 -4.41
N PHE A 20 2.88 5.66 -4.74
CA PHE A 20 3.55 5.89 -6.03
C PHE A 20 5.06 5.74 -5.83
N VAL A 21 5.72 5.12 -6.80
CA VAL A 21 7.17 4.96 -6.82
C VAL A 21 7.70 5.39 -8.18
N SER A 22 8.91 5.92 -8.20
CA SER A 22 9.69 6.22 -9.41
C SER A 22 10.18 4.94 -10.09
N ASP A 23 10.54 5.03 -11.37
CA ASP A 23 10.92 3.88 -12.20
C ASP A 23 12.19 3.15 -11.72
N HIS A 24 13.01 3.77 -10.86
CA HIS A 24 14.16 3.10 -10.22
C HIS A 24 13.73 2.13 -9.11
N PHE A 25 12.44 1.99 -8.84
CA PHE A 25 11.93 1.03 -7.89
C PHE A 25 10.97 0.05 -8.56
N LYS A 26 11.18 -1.22 -8.23
CA LYS A 26 10.22 -2.28 -8.49
C LYS A 26 9.41 -2.53 -7.21
N VAL A 27 8.09 -2.56 -7.33
CA VAL A 27 7.22 -3.00 -6.24
C VAL A 27 7.20 -4.53 -6.21
N GLU A 28 7.76 -5.12 -5.16
CA GLU A 28 7.77 -6.58 -4.96
C GLU A 28 6.44 -7.07 -4.38
N GLU A 29 5.90 -6.32 -3.42
CA GLU A 29 4.66 -6.66 -2.74
C GLU A 29 3.98 -5.38 -2.26
N SER A 30 2.65 -5.41 -2.13
CA SER A 30 1.89 -4.32 -1.53
C SER A 30 0.60 -4.85 -0.93
N GLY A 31 0.08 -4.15 0.07
CA GLY A 31 -1.15 -4.56 0.72
C GLY A 31 -1.73 -3.53 1.69
N VAL A 32 -2.69 -4.00 2.48
CA VAL A 32 -3.31 -3.28 3.59
C VAL A 32 -3.00 -4.02 4.89
N HIS A 33 -2.58 -3.29 5.93
CA HIS A 33 -2.40 -3.86 7.26
C HIS A 33 -3.74 -3.85 8.03
N SER A 34 -4.35 -5.02 8.20
CA SER A 34 -5.73 -5.18 8.69
C SER A 34 -5.86 -5.70 10.13
N SER A 35 -4.79 -5.61 10.92
CA SER A 35 -4.77 -6.05 12.32
C SER A 35 -5.77 -5.27 13.19
N GLN A 36 -6.17 -5.84 14.33
CA GLN A 36 -7.11 -5.18 15.23
C GLN A 36 -6.57 -3.85 15.77
N THR A 37 -5.26 -3.74 15.98
CA THR A 37 -4.59 -2.49 16.37
C THR A 37 -4.71 -1.45 15.26
N ALA A 38 -4.40 -1.81 14.01
CA ALA A 38 -4.57 -0.92 12.87
C ALA A 38 -6.01 -0.42 12.75
N LYS A 39 -6.99 -1.32 12.95
CA LYS A 39 -8.41 -0.98 12.91
C LYS A 39 -8.88 -0.02 14.01
N ARG A 40 -8.17 0.05 15.14
CA ARG A 40 -8.46 0.97 16.24
C ARG A 40 -7.72 2.29 16.10
N ALA A 41 -6.56 2.27 15.46
CA ALA A 41 -5.66 3.42 15.37
C ALA A 41 -6.13 4.49 14.36
N SER A 42 -6.88 4.11 13.33
CA SER A 42 -7.32 5.04 12.28
C SER A 42 -8.62 4.57 11.58
N ASP A 43 -9.33 5.50 10.98
CA ASP A 43 -10.47 5.30 10.07
C ASP A 43 -10.07 4.84 8.67
N HIS A 44 -8.77 4.92 8.35
CA HIS A 44 -8.11 4.27 7.21
C HIS A 44 -7.19 3.15 7.70
N LEU A 45 -7.17 2.01 6.99
CA LEU A 45 -6.17 0.98 7.22
C LEU A 45 -4.84 1.38 6.57
N PRO A 46 -3.69 1.22 7.25
CA PRO A 46 -2.40 1.52 6.67
C PRO A 46 -2.15 0.71 5.40
N VAL A 47 -1.82 1.39 4.30
CA VAL A 47 -1.29 0.76 3.10
C VAL A 47 0.22 0.59 3.21
N TRP A 48 0.76 -0.48 2.64
CA TRP A 48 2.19 -0.75 2.66
C TRP A 48 2.66 -1.30 1.32
N ALA A 49 3.96 -1.14 1.05
CA ALA A 49 4.63 -1.72 -0.10
C ALA A 49 6.06 -2.13 0.27
N LYS A 50 6.49 -3.28 -0.24
CA LYS A 50 7.88 -3.71 -0.27
C LYS A 50 8.47 -3.36 -1.64
N VAL A 51 9.57 -2.62 -1.65
CA VAL A 51 10.21 -2.14 -2.88
C VAL A 51 11.66 -2.59 -2.95
N ALA A 52 12.11 -2.89 -4.16
CA ALA A 52 13.51 -3.15 -4.48
C ALA A 52 14.00 -2.12 -5.50
N ARG A 53 15.29 -1.80 -5.49
CA ARG A 53 15.89 -0.99 -6.55
C ARG A 53 15.84 -1.78 -7.86
N SER A 54 15.31 -1.17 -8.91
CA SER A 54 15.40 -1.70 -10.26
C SER A 54 16.85 -1.58 -10.75
N LEU A 55 17.38 -2.67 -11.32
CA LEU A 55 18.67 -2.66 -12.00
C LEU A 55 18.56 -2.06 -13.41
N GLU A 56 17.34 -1.93 -13.92
CA GLU A 56 17.05 -1.31 -15.20
C GLU A 56 16.95 0.21 -14.98
N HIS A 57 18.11 0.87 -15.05
CA HIS A 57 18.21 2.32 -15.21
C HIS A 57 19.15 2.61 -16.38
N GLY A 58 18.57 2.98 -17.52
CA GLY A 58 19.28 3.21 -18.77
C GLY A 58 18.33 3.67 -19.88
N ALA A 59 17.89 4.92 -19.79
CA ALA A 59 17.59 5.82 -20.90
C ALA A 59 17.63 7.26 -20.37
#